data_AF-A0A960VK19-F1
#
_entry.id   AF-A0A960VK19-F1
#
_cell.length_a   1.000
_cell.length_b   1.000
_cell.length_c   1.000
_cell.angle_alpha   90.00
_cell.angle_beta   90.00
_cell.angle_gamma   90.00
#
_symmetry.space_group_name_H-M   'P 1'
#
loop_
_entity.id
_entity.type
_entity.pdbx_description
1 polymer ?
#
loop_
_entity_poly.entity_id
_entity_poly.type
_entity_poly.pdbx_seq_one_letter_code
_entity_poly.pdbx_strand_id
1 'polypeptide(L)'
;ATAAYAACLAAHGPGATHHHVRAQLGLCRLAVAAGDAEAARRRAEAALALAPADAEALLVLVSLTAARGDSAEAAAWARAHVAHHPTATEAVAGALLECGLAEAAAAVLGDGPTGAPALGLGLLTCALALGRDLELDLDLDPEAADAAFRAWISRLWRSRRTDLMAAFAANAGAVTGAFPWLEEFLAAETARLRGG
;
A
#
# COMPACT_ATOMS: atom_id res chain seq x y z
N ALA A 1 26.43 1.72 14.91
CA ALA A 1 25.42 0.71 14.50
C ALA A 1 25.83 0.00 13.20
N THR A 2 26.10 0.70 12.10
CA THR A 2 26.47 0.10 10.79
C THR A 2 27.62 -0.90 10.87
N ALA A 3 28.73 -0.53 11.52
CA ALA A 3 29.90 -1.40 11.68
C ALA A 3 29.59 -2.69 12.46
N ALA A 4 28.68 -2.64 13.44
CA ALA A 4 28.28 -3.81 14.21
C ALA A 4 27.46 -4.80 13.37
N TYR A 5 26.55 -4.31 12.52
CA TYR A 5 25.81 -5.18 11.60
C TYR A 5 26.73 -5.77 10.51
N ALA A 6 27.66 -4.98 9.97
CA ALA A 6 28.64 -5.47 9.01
C ALA A 6 29.56 -6.54 9.62
N ALA A 7 30.02 -6.35 10.86
CA ALA A 7 30.79 -7.34 11.60
C ALA A 7 29.97 -8.62 11.87
N CYS A 8 28.69 -8.48 12.20
CA CYS A 8 27.79 -9.64 12.37
C CYS A 8 27.67 -10.46 11.08
N LEU A 9 27.49 -9.80 9.92
CA LEU A 9 27.47 -10.47 8.62
C LEU A 9 28.81 -11.15 8.29
N ALA A 10 29.94 -10.52 8.63
CA ALA A 10 31.25 -11.10 8.37
C ALA A 10 31.60 -12.27 9.29
N ALA A 11 31.06 -12.31 10.51
CA ALA A 11 31.39 -13.30 11.53
C ALA A 11 30.66 -14.64 11.38
N HIS A 12 29.59 -14.71 10.60
CA HIS A 12 28.73 -15.88 10.51
C HIS A 12 28.84 -16.57 9.13
N GLY A 13 29.16 -17.87 9.15
CA GLY A 13 29.23 -18.71 7.95
C GLY A 13 27.84 -19.04 7.36
N PRO A 14 27.77 -19.76 6.23
CA PRO A 14 26.54 -19.96 5.43
C PRO A 14 25.36 -20.68 6.12
N GLY A 15 25.47 -21.08 7.39
CA GLY A 15 24.42 -21.80 8.14
C GLY A 15 23.53 -20.94 9.05
N ALA A 16 23.77 -19.63 9.22
CA ALA A 16 23.05 -18.76 10.15
C ALA A 16 22.08 -17.78 9.45
N THR A 17 21.15 -18.30 8.66
CA THR A 17 20.24 -17.51 7.80
C THR A 17 19.45 -16.43 8.56
N HIS A 18 18.88 -16.73 9.72
CA HIS A 18 18.06 -15.77 10.47
C HIS A 18 18.85 -14.57 11.02
N HIS A 19 20.09 -14.79 11.48
CA HIS A 19 20.96 -13.70 11.94
C HIS A 19 21.38 -12.77 10.80
N HIS A 20 21.57 -13.35 9.60
CA HIS A 20 21.89 -12.57 8.40
C HIS A 20 20.74 -11.71 7.93
N VAL A 21 19.50 -12.22 7.94
CA VAL A 21 18.30 -11.44 7.58
C VAL A 21 18.16 -10.21 8.49
N ARG A 22 18.22 -10.38 9.81
CA ARG A 22 18.11 -9.26 10.75
C ARG A 22 19.24 -8.25 10.62
N ALA A 23 20.46 -8.69 10.31
CA ALA A 23 21.58 -7.78 10.08
C ALA A 23 21.43 -6.98 8.77
N GLN A 24 20.96 -7.61 7.69
CA GLN A 24 20.63 -6.91 6.44
C GLN A 24 19.52 -5.88 6.66
N LEU A 25 18.44 -6.24 7.36
CA LEU A 25 17.36 -5.32 7.70
C LEU A 25 17.84 -4.16 8.60
N GLY A 26 18.73 -4.42 9.56
CA GLY A 26 19.36 -3.37 10.36
C GLY A 26 20.13 -2.36 9.51
N LEU A 27 20.92 -2.83 8.54
CA LEU A 27 21.62 -1.97 7.58
C LEU A 27 20.65 -1.24 6.65
N CYS A 28 19.57 -1.91 6.25
CA CYS A 28 18.52 -1.33 5.43
C CYS A 28 17.88 -0.11 6.12
N ARG A 29 17.48 -0.23 7.39
CA ARG A 29 16.91 0.88 8.18
C ARG A 29 17.88 2.05 8.32
N LEU A 30 19.17 1.77 8.51
CA LEU A 30 20.21 2.81 8.57
C LEU A 30 20.36 3.53 7.23
N ALA A 31 20.28 2.81 6.11
CA ALA A 31 20.30 3.40 4.78
C ALA A 31 19.06 4.27 4.50
N VAL A 32 17.86 3.81 4.89
CA VAL A 32 16.62 4.61 4.83
C VAL A 32 16.77 5.90 5.65
N ALA A 33 17.26 5.80 6.88
CA ALA A 33 17.47 6.98 7.74
C ALA A 33 18.51 7.96 7.18
N ALA A 34 19.46 7.47 6.37
CA ALA A 34 20.45 8.28 5.68
C ALA A 34 19.96 8.85 4.33
N GLY A 35 18.74 8.51 3.89
CA GLY A 35 18.22 8.89 2.57
C GLY A 35 18.85 8.11 1.41
N ASP A 36 19.64 7.07 1.68
CA ASP A 36 20.26 6.23 0.64
C ASP A 36 19.30 5.10 0.24
N ALA A 37 18.32 5.45 -0.59
CA ALA A 37 17.28 4.54 -1.05
C ALA A 37 17.85 3.32 -1.81
N GLU A 38 18.95 3.51 -2.54
CA GLU A 38 19.56 2.47 -3.35
C GLU A 38 20.35 1.48 -2.48
N ALA A 39 21.06 1.96 -1.45
CA ALA A 39 21.62 1.06 -0.44
C ALA A 39 20.53 0.34 0.35
N ALA A 40 19.44 1.02 0.72
CA ALA A 40 18.30 0.37 1.39
C ALA A 40 17.73 -0.77 0.55
N ARG A 41 17.48 -0.53 -0.74
CA ARG A 41 16.99 -1.54 -1.69
C ARG A 41 17.89 -2.77 -1.73
N ARG A 42 19.20 -2.59 -1.97
CA ARG A 42 20.16 -3.71 -2.00
C ARG A 42 20.15 -4.54 -0.70
N ARG A 43 19.95 -3.89 0.46
CA ARG A 43 19.90 -4.58 1.75
C ARG A 43 18.61 -5.37 1.93
N ALA A 44 17.48 -4.81 1.51
CA ALA A 44 16.20 -5.53 1.52
C ALA A 44 16.22 -6.72 0.56
N GLU A 45 16.73 -6.56 -0.67
CA GLU A 45 16.89 -7.66 -1.64
C GLU A 45 17.84 -8.76 -1.11
N ALA A 46 18.94 -8.38 -0.45
CA ALA A 46 19.84 -9.34 0.19
C ALA A 46 19.16 -10.08 1.36
N ALA A 47 18.24 -9.44 2.08
CA ALA A 47 17.43 -10.11 3.09
C ALA A 47 16.45 -11.11 2.45
N LEU A 48 15.81 -10.76 1.34
CA LEU A 48 14.91 -11.66 0.61
C LEU A 48 15.61 -12.84 -0.04
N ALA A 49 16.84 -12.67 -0.51
CA ALA A 49 17.65 -13.79 -0.99
C ALA A 49 17.88 -14.87 0.09
N LEU A 50 17.81 -14.48 1.37
CA LEU A 50 17.96 -15.39 2.52
C LEU A 50 16.60 -15.86 3.07
N ALA A 51 15.58 -15.00 3.03
CA ALA A 51 14.22 -15.27 3.47
C ALA A 51 13.21 -14.63 2.51
N PRO A 52 12.80 -15.32 1.44
CA PRO A 52 11.96 -14.76 0.37
C PRO A 52 10.58 -14.25 0.82
N ALA A 53 10.08 -14.75 1.94
CA ALA A 53 8.80 -14.38 2.52
C ALA A 53 8.93 -13.41 3.72
N ASP A 54 10.11 -12.81 3.97
CA ASP A 54 10.27 -11.87 5.08
C ASP A 54 9.40 -10.62 4.87
N ALA A 55 8.44 -10.44 5.77
CA ALA A 55 7.44 -9.37 5.68
C ALA A 55 8.09 -7.98 5.68
N GLU A 56 9.10 -7.77 6.53
CA GLU A 56 9.75 -6.47 6.68
C GLU A 56 10.52 -6.09 5.40
N ALA A 57 11.28 -7.04 4.84
CA ALA A 57 12.04 -6.81 3.61
C ALA A 57 11.12 -6.52 2.41
N LEU A 58 10.03 -7.28 2.26
CA LEU A 58 9.03 -7.03 1.20
C LEU A 58 8.37 -5.65 1.39
N LEU A 59 7.95 -5.29 2.60
CA LEU A 59 7.27 -4.02 2.88
C LEU A 59 8.17 -2.81 2.68
N VAL A 60 9.47 -2.94 2.97
CA VAL A 60 10.45 -1.91 2.65
C VAL A 60 10.54 -1.69 1.14
N LEU A 61 10.58 -2.75 0.32
CA LEU A 61 10.64 -2.60 -1.13
C LEU A 61 9.38 -1.96 -1.70
N VAL A 62 8.19 -2.31 -1.19
CA VAL A 62 6.94 -1.59 -1.49
C VAL A 62 7.09 -0.10 -1.17
N SER A 63 7.60 0.24 0.01
CA SER A 63 7.71 1.63 0.45
C SER A 63 8.72 2.44 -0.38
N LEU A 64 9.88 1.85 -0.70
CA LEU A 64 10.93 2.50 -1.50
C LEU A 64 10.49 2.75 -2.94
N THR A 65 9.81 1.78 -3.54
CA THR A 65 9.29 1.92 -4.92
C THR A 65 8.09 2.86 -4.96
N ALA A 66 7.23 2.83 -3.94
CA ALA A 66 6.13 3.76 -3.83
C ALA A 66 6.60 5.22 -3.69
N ALA A 67 7.61 5.46 -2.86
CA ALA A 67 8.22 6.79 -2.71
C ALA A 67 8.86 7.33 -4.00
N ARG A 68 9.28 6.44 -4.91
CA ARG A 68 9.79 6.80 -6.25
C ARG A 68 8.67 7.06 -7.27
N GLY A 69 7.42 6.75 -6.94
CA GLY A 69 6.28 6.85 -7.86
C GLY A 69 6.23 5.75 -8.92
N ASP A 70 7.05 4.69 -8.79
CA ASP A 70 7.04 3.57 -9.74
C ASP A 70 5.90 2.62 -9.41
N SER A 71 4.73 2.91 -9.97
CA SER A 71 3.51 2.15 -9.70
C SER A 71 3.62 0.67 -10.11
N ALA A 72 4.38 0.34 -11.16
CA ALA A 72 4.49 -1.03 -11.65
C ALA A 72 5.39 -1.86 -10.73
N GLU A 73 6.56 -1.31 -10.35
CA GLU A 73 7.46 -1.98 -9.41
C GLU A 73 6.83 -2.09 -8.02
N ALA A 74 6.13 -1.05 -7.56
CA ALA A 74 5.42 -1.07 -6.28
C ALA A 74 4.31 -2.14 -6.26
N ALA A 75 3.56 -2.30 -7.34
CA ALA A 75 2.56 -3.36 -7.47
C ALA A 75 3.19 -4.76 -7.42
N ALA A 76 4.33 -4.96 -8.08
CA ALA A 76 5.03 -6.25 -8.09
C ALA A 76 5.48 -6.65 -6.67
N TRP A 77 6.12 -5.73 -5.94
CA TRP A 77 6.54 -5.99 -4.56
C TRP A 77 5.36 -6.16 -3.61
N ALA A 78 4.29 -5.40 -3.81
CA ALA A 78 3.10 -5.49 -2.97
C ALA A 78 2.37 -6.82 -3.17
N ARG A 79 2.27 -7.30 -4.41
CA ARG A 79 1.76 -8.65 -4.74
C ARG A 79 2.59 -9.73 -4.07
N ALA A 80 3.91 -9.64 -4.15
CA ALA A 80 4.78 -10.58 -3.45
C ALA A 80 4.56 -10.55 -1.92
N HIS A 81 4.39 -9.35 -1.34
CA HIS A 81 4.07 -9.21 0.08
C HIS A 81 2.75 -9.90 0.46
N VAL A 82 1.65 -9.59 -0.24
CA VAL A 82 0.33 -10.13 0.13
C VAL A 82 0.18 -11.61 -0.21
N ALA A 83 0.94 -12.14 -1.18
CA ALA A 83 0.98 -13.58 -1.47
C ALA A 83 1.55 -14.37 -0.27
N HIS A 84 2.53 -13.82 0.44
CA HIS A 84 3.08 -14.43 1.65
C HIS A 84 2.35 -14.01 2.93
N HIS A 85 1.72 -12.83 2.93
CA HIS A 85 1.03 -12.24 4.08
C HIS A 85 -0.37 -11.73 3.69
N PRO A 86 -1.35 -12.62 3.41
CA PRO A 86 -2.65 -12.22 2.86
C PRO A 86 -3.45 -11.29 3.78
N THR A 87 -3.26 -11.38 5.09
CA THR A 87 -3.90 -10.50 6.08
C THR A 87 -3.43 -9.05 6.00
N ALA A 88 -2.31 -8.78 5.32
CA ALA A 88 -1.78 -7.44 5.13
C ALA A 88 -2.36 -6.72 3.90
N THR A 89 -3.22 -7.37 3.10
CA THR A 89 -3.73 -6.82 1.82
C THR A 89 -4.32 -5.43 1.97
N GLU A 90 -5.21 -5.24 2.95
CA GLU A 90 -5.86 -3.94 3.17
C GLU A 90 -4.86 -2.84 3.52
N ALA A 91 -3.90 -3.15 4.40
CA ALA A 91 -2.90 -2.20 4.86
C ALA A 91 -1.93 -1.80 3.74
N VAL A 92 -1.47 -2.78 2.95
CA VAL A 92 -0.56 -2.55 1.82
C VAL A 92 -1.24 -1.74 0.72
N ALA A 93 -2.45 -2.11 0.32
CA ALA A 93 -3.21 -1.35 -0.68
C ALA A 93 -3.57 0.06 -0.18
N GLY A 94 -3.89 0.21 1.11
CA GLY A 94 -4.11 1.50 1.75
C GLY A 94 -2.90 2.43 1.67
N ALA A 95 -1.72 1.91 2.01
CA ALA A 95 -0.48 2.67 1.92
C ALA A 95 -0.15 3.09 0.48
N LEU A 96 -0.35 2.19 -0.50
CA LEU A 96 -0.15 2.52 -1.92
C LEU A 96 -1.09 3.64 -2.38
N LEU A 97 -2.36 3.59 -1.97
CA LEU A 97 -3.34 4.62 -2.29
C LEU A 97 -2.98 5.96 -1.65
N GLU A 98 -2.51 5.96 -0.41
CA GLU A 98 -1.98 7.16 0.27
C GLU A 98 -0.71 7.71 -0.39
N CYS A 99 0.08 6.88 -1.07
CA CYS A 99 1.18 7.35 -1.92
C CYS A 99 0.71 7.85 -3.29
N GLY A 100 -0.60 7.80 -3.58
CA GLY A 100 -1.15 8.21 -4.88
C GLY A 100 -0.95 7.19 -5.99
N LEU A 101 -0.67 5.92 -5.64
CA LEU A 101 -0.45 4.82 -6.58
C LEU A 101 -1.72 3.97 -6.68
N ALA A 102 -2.80 4.59 -7.15
CA ALA A 102 -4.11 3.94 -7.28
C ALA A 102 -4.08 2.69 -8.18
N GLU A 103 -3.23 2.68 -9.22
CA GLU A 103 -3.02 1.50 -10.08
C GLU A 103 -2.41 0.33 -9.30
N ALA A 104 -1.38 0.59 -8.50
CA ALA A 104 -0.76 -0.44 -7.67
C ALA A 104 -1.73 -0.95 -6.59
N ALA A 105 -2.48 -0.05 -5.95
CA ALA A 105 -3.50 -0.40 -4.97
C ALA A 105 -4.59 -1.28 -5.59
N ALA A 106 -5.12 -0.91 -6.77
CA ALA A 106 -6.11 -1.69 -7.51
C ALA A 106 -5.59 -3.09 -7.87
N ALA A 107 -4.34 -3.18 -8.33
CA ALA A 107 -3.72 -4.45 -8.70
C ALA A 107 -3.65 -5.43 -7.51
N VAL A 108 -3.29 -4.92 -6.32
CA VAL A 108 -3.21 -5.73 -5.09
C VAL A 108 -4.59 -6.14 -4.59
N LEU A 109 -5.57 -5.22 -4.63
CA LEU A 109 -6.93 -5.48 -4.18
C LEU A 109 -7.65 -6.48 -5.10
N GLY A 110 -7.42 -6.40 -6.41
CA GLY A 110 -7.99 -7.33 -7.39
C GLY A 110 -7.46 -8.76 -7.28
N ASP A 111 -6.23 -8.93 -6.79
CA ASP A 111 -5.62 -10.25 -6.54
C ASP A 111 -5.91 -10.77 -5.11
N GLY A 112 -6.61 -9.98 -4.29
CA GLY A 112 -6.90 -10.30 -2.89
C GLY A 112 -7.88 -11.48 -2.72
N PRO A 113 -7.99 -12.02 -1.50
CA PRO A 113 -8.92 -13.11 -1.22
C PRO A 113 -10.36 -12.69 -1.51
N THR A 114 -11.02 -13.47 -2.37
CA THR A 114 -12.45 -13.32 -2.67
C THR A 114 -13.27 -13.44 -1.39
N GLY A 115 -14.20 -12.51 -1.16
CA GLY A 115 -15.09 -12.54 0.02
C GLY A 115 -14.62 -11.70 1.21
N ALA A 116 -13.68 -10.77 1.03
CA ALA A 116 -13.39 -9.70 1.99
C ALA A 116 -14.02 -8.38 1.48
N PRO A 117 -15.28 -8.08 1.81
CA PRO A 117 -16.05 -7.05 1.10
C PRO A 117 -15.50 -5.63 1.29
N ALA A 118 -14.82 -5.37 2.41
CA ALA A 118 -14.11 -4.12 2.65
C ALA A 118 -12.98 -3.87 1.65
N LEU A 119 -12.35 -4.93 1.10
CA LEU A 119 -11.36 -4.80 0.01
C LEU A 119 -12.03 -4.41 -1.30
N GLY A 120 -13.25 -4.91 -1.54
CA GLY A 120 -14.06 -4.55 -2.69
C GLY A 120 -14.38 -3.04 -2.72
N LEU A 121 -14.66 -2.43 -1.57
CA LEU A 121 -14.83 -0.98 -1.47
C LEU A 121 -13.53 -0.21 -1.74
N GLY A 122 -12.38 -0.76 -1.35
CA GLY A 122 -11.09 -0.20 -1.75
C GLY A 122 -10.86 -0.27 -3.26
N LEU A 123 -11.27 -1.38 -3.90
CA LEU A 123 -11.18 -1.56 -5.34
C LEU A 123 -12.11 -0.59 -6.07
N LEU A 124 -13.34 -0.40 -5.56
CA LEU A 124 -14.28 0.62 -6.04
C LEU A 124 -13.68 2.02 -5.93
N THR A 125 -13.04 2.36 -4.80
CA THR A 125 -12.36 3.66 -4.65
C THR A 125 -11.30 3.87 -5.71
N CYS A 126 -10.48 2.83 -5.99
CA CYS A 126 -9.48 2.91 -7.04
C CYS A 126 -10.12 3.02 -8.44
N ALA A 127 -11.18 2.26 -8.72
CA ALA A 127 -11.88 2.29 -10.01
C ALA A 127 -12.45 3.68 -10.30
N LEU A 128 -13.12 4.31 -9.33
CA LEU A 128 -13.65 5.68 -9.45
C LEU A 128 -12.52 6.71 -9.65
N ALA A 129 -11.40 6.56 -8.94
CA ALA A 129 -10.24 7.45 -9.09
C ALA A 129 -9.51 7.28 -10.43
N LEU A 130 -9.62 6.10 -11.07
CA LEU A 130 -8.99 5.78 -12.35
C LEU A 130 -9.96 5.91 -13.54
N GLY A 131 -11.24 6.21 -13.29
CA GLY A 131 -12.28 6.26 -14.34
C GLY A 131 -12.53 4.90 -15.01
N ARG A 132 -12.49 3.82 -14.23
CA ARG A 132 -12.71 2.46 -14.70
C ARG A 132 -14.07 1.93 -14.25
N ASP A 133 -14.68 1.14 -15.11
CA ASP A 133 -15.86 0.37 -14.76
C ASP A 133 -15.46 -0.80 -13.85
N LEU A 134 -16.29 -1.06 -12.84
CA LEU A 134 -16.12 -2.18 -11.92
C LEU A 134 -17.50 -2.76 -11.62
N GLU A 135 -17.68 -4.03 -11.98
CA GLU A 135 -18.80 -4.81 -11.48
C GLU A 135 -18.41 -5.36 -10.10
N LEU A 136 -19.20 -5.02 -9.09
CA LEU A 136 -18.92 -5.41 -7.71
C LEU A 136 -20.21 -5.88 -7.05
N ASP A 137 -20.15 -7.09 -6.50
CA ASP A 137 -21.18 -7.65 -5.63
C ASP A 137 -20.60 -7.72 -4.21
N LEU A 138 -21.22 -7.00 -3.28
CA LEU A 138 -20.76 -6.90 -1.90
C LEU A 138 -21.83 -7.42 -0.96
N ASP A 139 -21.50 -8.48 -0.24
CA ASP A 139 -22.27 -8.92 0.91
C ASP A 139 -21.80 -8.17 2.17
N LEU A 140 -22.26 -6.92 2.31
CA LEU A 140 -22.06 -6.09 3.50
C LEU A 140 -23.39 -5.54 3.98
N ASP A 141 -23.52 -5.43 5.30
CA ASP A 141 -24.54 -4.56 5.85
C ASP A 141 -24.24 -3.08 5.49
N PRO A 142 -25.27 -2.23 5.35
CA PRO A 142 -25.07 -0.84 4.93
C PRO A 142 -24.14 -0.03 5.82
N GLU A 143 -24.11 -0.28 7.13
CA GLU A 143 -23.28 0.50 8.07
C GLU A 143 -21.80 0.15 7.91
N ALA A 144 -21.47 -1.14 7.78
CA ALA A 144 -20.12 -1.60 7.49
C ALA A 144 -19.64 -1.12 6.12
N ALA A 145 -20.52 -1.12 5.11
CA ALA A 145 -20.20 -0.60 3.78
C ALA A 145 -19.88 0.91 3.82
N ASP A 146 -20.69 1.69 4.52
CA ASP A 146 -20.47 3.13 4.71
C ASP A 146 -19.12 3.41 5.40
N ALA A 147 -18.86 2.72 6.51
CA ALA A 147 -17.63 2.89 7.28
C ALA A 147 -16.38 2.54 6.46
N ALA A 148 -16.42 1.39 5.77
CA ALA A 148 -15.31 0.95 4.93
C ALA A 148 -15.07 1.89 3.74
N PHE A 149 -16.12 2.35 3.07
CA PHE A 149 -15.96 3.24 1.92
C PHE A 149 -15.41 4.61 2.34
N ARG A 150 -15.89 5.18 3.45
CA ARG A 150 -15.31 6.40 4.03
C ARG A 150 -13.84 6.25 4.34
N ALA A 151 -13.43 5.13 4.94
CA ALA A 151 -12.04 4.87 5.28
C ALA A 151 -11.13 4.87 4.04
N TRP A 152 -11.58 4.24 2.94
CA TRP A 152 -10.85 4.22 1.67
C TRP A 152 -10.79 5.59 0.98
N ILE A 153 -11.89 6.34 0.98
CA ILE A 153 -11.91 7.71 0.44
C ILE A 153 -10.96 8.61 1.24
N SER A 154 -10.94 8.52 2.57
CA SER A 154 -9.98 9.27 3.40
C SER A 154 -8.53 8.92 3.08
N ARG A 155 -8.22 7.67 2.74
CA ARG A 155 -6.87 7.27 2.27
C ARG A 155 -6.52 7.95 0.94
N LEU A 156 -7.45 7.94 -0.01
CA LEU A 156 -7.28 8.65 -1.28
C LEU A 156 -7.07 10.15 -1.08
N TRP A 157 -7.85 10.81 -0.21
CA TRP A 157 -7.68 12.24 0.08
C TRP A 157 -6.35 12.55 0.76
N ARG A 158 -5.84 11.65 1.63
CA ARG A 158 -4.51 11.79 2.24
C ARG A 158 -3.36 11.71 1.23
N SER A 159 -3.58 11.13 0.05
CA SER A 159 -2.59 11.14 -1.03
C SER A 159 -2.29 12.52 -1.60
N ARG A 160 -3.22 13.46 -1.44
CA ARG A 160 -3.16 14.82 -2.00
C ARG A 160 -2.96 14.86 -3.52
N ARG A 161 -3.23 13.74 -4.22
CA ARG A 161 -3.22 13.65 -5.68
C ARG A 161 -4.48 14.26 -6.24
N THR A 162 -4.41 15.56 -6.57
CA THR A 162 -5.56 16.35 -7.05
C THR A 162 -6.19 15.77 -8.31
N ASP A 163 -5.39 15.14 -9.17
CA ASP A 163 -5.84 14.43 -10.36
C ASP A 163 -6.74 13.24 -10.01
N LEU A 164 -6.30 12.38 -9.09
CA LEU A 164 -7.08 11.21 -8.64
C LEU A 164 -8.33 11.63 -7.85
N MET A 165 -8.22 12.66 -7.01
CA MET A 165 -9.35 13.18 -6.25
C MET A 165 -10.41 13.80 -7.17
N ALA A 166 -10.00 14.54 -8.20
CA ALA A 166 -10.92 15.12 -9.18
C ALA A 166 -11.61 14.04 -10.02
N ALA A 167 -10.85 13.03 -10.46
CA ALA A 167 -11.39 11.88 -11.18
C ALA A 167 -12.41 11.13 -10.31
N PHE A 168 -12.06 10.83 -9.04
CA PHE A 168 -13.00 10.21 -8.11
C PHE A 168 -14.29 11.01 -7.98
N ALA A 169 -14.21 12.33 -7.75
CA ALA A 169 -15.38 13.18 -7.61
C ALA A 169 -16.24 13.23 -8.88
N ALA A 170 -15.63 13.22 -10.07
CA ALA A 170 -16.34 13.18 -11.34
C ALA A 170 -17.10 11.87 -11.57
N ASN A 171 -16.58 10.75 -11.05
CA ASN A 171 -17.18 9.42 -11.21
C ASN A 171 -18.09 9.02 -10.04
N ALA A 172 -18.02 9.71 -8.90
CA ALA A 172 -18.77 9.40 -7.68
C ALA A 172 -20.30 9.34 -7.88
N GLY A 173 -20.83 10.07 -8.86
CA GLY A 173 -22.26 10.05 -9.22
C GLY A 173 -22.79 8.66 -9.60
N ALA A 174 -21.92 7.73 -10.00
CA ALA A 174 -22.30 6.35 -10.28
C ALA A 174 -22.76 5.57 -9.03
N VAL A 175 -22.37 6.02 -7.83
CA VAL A 175 -22.60 5.30 -6.58
C VAL A 175 -23.37 6.10 -5.53
N THR A 176 -23.78 7.33 -5.81
CA THR A 176 -24.52 8.19 -4.86
C THR A 176 -25.87 7.61 -4.46
N GLY A 177 -26.52 6.82 -5.32
CA GLY A 177 -27.74 6.10 -4.98
C GLY A 177 -27.54 5.06 -3.87
N ALA A 178 -26.37 4.42 -3.83
CA ALA A 178 -25.99 3.47 -2.78
C ALA A 178 -25.39 4.16 -1.56
N PHE A 179 -24.72 5.30 -1.75
CA PHE A 179 -24.06 6.08 -0.69
C PHE A 179 -24.51 7.54 -0.69
N PRO A 180 -25.72 7.86 -0.15
CA PRO A 180 -26.28 9.22 -0.22
C PRO A 180 -25.45 10.28 0.53
N TRP A 181 -24.63 9.86 1.48
CA TRP A 181 -23.74 10.73 2.25
C TRP A 181 -22.49 11.19 1.50
N LEU A 182 -22.22 10.61 0.32
CA LEU A 182 -20.94 10.76 -0.37
C LEU A 182 -20.63 12.21 -0.72
N GLU A 183 -21.58 12.94 -1.31
CA GLU A 183 -21.36 14.33 -1.74
C GLU A 183 -20.97 15.26 -0.57
N GLU A 184 -21.71 15.18 0.55
CA GLU A 184 -21.41 15.96 1.75
C GLU A 184 -20.04 15.60 2.34
N PHE A 185 -19.72 14.30 2.36
CA PHE A 185 -18.43 13.83 2.86
C PHE A 185 -17.25 14.33 2.02
N LEU A 186 -17.36 14.28 0.69
CA LEU A 186 -16.31 14.78 -0.20
C LEU A 186 -16.09 16.29 -0.04
N ALA A 187 -17.16 17.06 0.15
CA ALA A 187 -17.07 18.49 0.45
C ALA A 187 -16.33 18.74 1.77
N ALA A 188 -16.65 17.97 2.82
CA ALA A 188 -16.00 18.07 4.13
C ALA A 188 -14.51 17.69 4.08
N GLU A 189 -14.15 16.57 3.44
CA GLU A 189 -12.75 16.14 3.29
C GLU A 189 -11.92 17.18 2.51
N THR A 190 -12.50 17.74 1.44
CA THR A 190 -11.84 18.78 0.65
C THR A 190 -11.64 20.07 1.44
N ALA A 191 -12.61 20.46 2.28
CA ALA A 191 -12.47 21.61 3.17
C ALA A 191 -11.35 21.41 4.20
N ARG A 192 -11.23 20.21 4.79
CA ARG A 192 -10.16 19.88 5.75
C ARG A 192 -8.77 20.02 5.13
N LEU A 193 -8.58 19.57 3.89
CA LEU A 193 -7.30 19.70 3.19
C LEU A 193 -6.90 21.15 2.89
N ARG A 194 -7.87 22.07 2.78
CA ARG A 194 -7.60 23.51 2.56
C ARG A 194 -7.30 24.27 3.84
N GLY A 195 -7.72 23.75 4.99
CA GLY A 195 -7.62 24.42 6.29
C GLY A 195 -6.42 24.01 7.14
N GLY A 196 -5.65 22.99 6.74
CA GLY A 196 -4.47 22.49 7.47
C GLY A 196 -3.19 22.63 6.65
#